data_AF-A0A1Y1LNA0-F1
#
_entry.id   AF-A0A1Y1LNA0-F1
#
_cell.length_a   1.000
_cell.length_b   1.000
_cell.length_c   1.000
_cell.angle_alpha   90.00
_cell.angle_beta   90.00
_cell.angle_gamma   90.00
#
_symmetry.space_group_name_H-M   'P 1'
#
loop_
_entity.id
_entity.type
_entity.pdbx_description
1 polymer ?
#
loop_
_entity_poly.entity_id
_entity_poly.type
_entity_poly.pdbx_seq_one_letter_code
_entity_poly.pdbx_strand_id
1 'polypeptide(L)'
;MLYCPPVSDSDREMNVIESIFLCCLTFNTTFSEYKRSGDTTAIRTKVEEFQTYVHQVSELSYEKAVVAIKKERTAFFSKDFQVRYIETIVWGIIKEAAKHVSVERSQSSKGRLDDFTQEEKTANEEFMKKAGYKTGKGNQRLCRRRWKNLYDMREAGIDRILLYRTPEFNSFCEKFPSDAESTLVDTVMSWEKEYGPQIGRLEDRIKEASRGDRTERSWLNQPNIADRLEVPKTSWNSGGNHWYSKAEAASFKSTHGSPEATSDQLGDLSDDPAKEVENRNMTLFITLNPKSEKLISVCPMVTIKKGDFLGVFAGHIRYSESFDKSYGIGGPLDKLWLDYSQVTGMLNLMRVSRPGGDANVHLLWERIKPHGESQPVWRVVVRALREIKPLEEVIRCAHDELQYIMHQEPSSARRGFLRVGC
;
A
#
# COMPACT_ATOMS: atom_id res chain seq x y z
N MET A 1 13.35 33.22 6.62
CA MET A 1 12.04 32.59 6.39
C MET A 1 12.09 31.97 5.00
N LEU A 2 12.18 30.65 4.91
CA LEU A 2 12.11 29.93 3.64
C LEU A 2 10.67 30.01 3.14
N TYR A 3 10.45 30.74 2.06
CA TYR A 3 9.17 30.82 1.38
C TYR A 3 8.97 29.49 0.64
N CYS A 4 8.30 28.52 1.26
CA CYS A 4 7.82 27.35 0.55
C CYS A 4 6.73 27.81 -0.43
N PRO A 5 6.86 27.55 -1.74
CA PRO A 5 5.81 27.87 -2.68
C PRO A 5 4.51 27.14 -2.28
N PRO A 6 3.35 27.75 -2.53
CA PRO A 6 2.07 27.10 -2.25
C PRO A 6 1.98 25.79 -3.04
N VAL A 7 1.75 24.69 -2.31
CA VAL A 7 1.47 23.36 -2.87
C VAL A 7 0.24 23.48 -3.77
N SER A 8 0.35 23.01 -5.02
CA SER A 8 -0.75 23.04 -5.99
C SER A 8 -1.93 22.19 -5.50
N ASP A 9 -3.14 22.45 -5.98
CA ASP A 9 -4.31 21.64 -5.59
C ASP A 9 -4.10 20.17 -5.96
N SER A 10 -3.52 19.87 -7.13
CA SER A 10 -3.16 18.49 -7.51
C SER A 10 -2.18 17.82 -6.54
N ASP A 11 -1.20 18.55 -6.00
CA ASP A 11 -0.27 17.99 -5.03
C ASP A 11 -0.95 17.72 -3.67
N ARG A 12 -1.96 18.54 -3.30
CA ARG A 12 -2.76 18.29 -2.09
C ARG A 12 -3.62 17.05 -2.23
N GLU A 13 -4.28 16.88 -3.38
CA GLU A 13 -5.08 15.70 -3.67
C GLU A 13 -4.22 14.43 -3.64
N MET A 14 -3.06 14.46 -4.30
CA MET A 14 -2.13 13.33 -4.28
C MET A 14 -1.67 12.97 -2.87
N ASN A 15 -1.36 13.96 -2.02
CA ASN A 15 -1.00 13.70 -0.62
C ASN A 15 -2.15 13.01 0.15
N VAL A 16 -3.40 13.39 -0.11
CA VAL A 16 -4.57 12.74 0.51
C VAL A 16 -4.68 11.29 0.04
N ILE A 17 -4.61 11.04 -1.26
CA ILE A 17 -4.71 9.69 -1.83
C ILE A 17 -3.57 8.78 -1.35
N GLU A 18 -2.33 9.29 -1.30
CA GLU A 18 -1.20 8.56 -0.75
C GLU A 18 -1.42 8.18 0.72
N SER A 19 -1.90 9.12 1.53
CA SER A 19 -2.21 8.85 2.94
C SER A 19 -3.26 7.74 3.09
N ILE A 20 -4.23 7.68 2.19
CA ILE A 20 -5.27 6.64 2.15
C ILE A 20 -4.67 5.28 1.79
N PHE A 21 -3.77 5.20 0.80
CA PHE A 21 -3.08 3.96 0.45
C PHE A 21 -2.20 3.44 1.60
N LEU A 22 -1.46 4.33 2.26
CA LEU A 22 -0.66 3.98 3.44
C LEU A 22 -1.54 3.51 4.60
N CYS A 23 -2.66 4.19 4.85
CA CYS A 23 -3.66 3.81 5.84
C CYS A 23 -4.24 2.41 5.55
N CYS A 24 -4.54 2.11 4.29
CA CYS A 24 -4.99 0.80 3.84
C CYS A 24 -3.94 -0.29 4.12
N LEU A 25 -2.66 -0.02 3.82
CA LEU A 25 -1.59 -0.96 4.11
C LEU A 25 -1.46 -1.24 5.61
N THR A 26 -1.28 -0.18 6.40
CA THR A 26 -1.12 -0.30 7.85
C THR A 26 -2.31 -1.01 8.48
N PHE A 27 -3.53 -0.69 8.03
CA PHE A 27 -4.73 -1.33 8.55
C PHE A 27 -4.79 -2.82 8.27
N ASN A 28 -4.64 -3.20 7.01
CA ASN A 28 -4.81 -4.61 6.62
C ASN A 28 -3.65 -5.48 7.10
N THR A 29 -2.42 -4.96 7.17
CA THR A 29 -1.28 -5.71 7.75
C THR A 29 -1.53 -5.98 9.22
N THR A 30 -1.83 -4.93 9.99
CA THR A 30 -2.15 -5.02 11.43
C THR A 30 -3.32 -5.96 11.69
N PHE A 31 -4.39 -5.86 10.89
CA PHE A 31 -5.57 -6.72 11.02
C PHE A 31 -5.26 -8.18 10.66
N SER A 32 -4.41 -8.42 9.66
CA SER A 32 -4.03 -9.78 9.26
C SER A 32 -3.26 -10.52 10.36
N GLU A 33 -2.41 -9.82 11.11
CA GLU A 33 -1.71 -10.35 12.27
C GLU A 33 -2.68 -10.72 13.39
N TYR A 34 -3.68 -9.87 13.65
CA TYR A 34 -4.72 -10.11 14.65
C TYR A 34 -5.59 -11.32 14.31
N LYS A 35 -6.01 -11.45 13.05
CA LYS A 35 -6.87 -12.56 12.65
C LYS A 35 -6.17 -13.92 12.82
N ARG A 36 -4.85 -13.98 12.61
CA ARG A 36 -4.07 -15.22 12.81
C ARG A 36 -4.02 -15.67 14.26
N SER A 37 -4.14 -14.77 15.24
CA SER A 37 -4.15 -15.17 16.66
C SER A 37 -5.49 -15.78 17.10
N GLY A 38 -6.56 -15.67 16.30
CA GLY A 38 -7.87 -16.26 16.60
C GLY A 38 -8.59 -15.64 17.81
N ASP A 39 -8.02 -14.58 18.37
CA ASP A 39 -8.41 -14.08 19.68
C ASP A 39 -9.21 -12.79 19.57
N THR A 40 -10.40 -12.77 20.20
CA THR A 40 -11.09 -11.51 20.51
C THR A 40 -10.57 -10.95 21.83
N THR A 41 -10.06 -9.72 21.82
CA THR A 41 -9.71 -8.99 23.04
C THR A 41 -10.98 -8.45 23.66
N ALA A 42 -11.34 -8.91 24.86
CA ALA A 42 -12.46 -8.35 25.60
C ALA A 42 -12.16 -6.89 25.97
N ILE A 43 -13.12 -5.99 25.71
CA ILE A 43 -13.01 -4.60 26.16
C ILE A 43 -13.21 -4.60 27.67
N ARG A 44 -12.13 -4.30 28.41
CA ARG A 44 -12.18 -4.10 29.86
C ARG A 44 -12.83 -2.76 30.14
N THR A 45 -13.78 -2.73 31.07
CA THR A 45 -14.59 -1.52 31.37
C THR A 45 -14.44 -1.07 32.81
N LYS A 46 -13.81 -1.88 33.67
CA LYS A 46 -13.62 -1.59 35.09
C LYS A 46 -12.16 -1.32 35.42
N VAL A 47 -11.91 -0.46 36.41
CA VAL A 47 -10.56 -0.07 36.81
C VAL A 47 -9.77 -1.26 37.33
N GLU A 48 -10.41 -2.13 38.09
CA GLU A 48 -9.82 -3.33 38.67
C GLU A 48 -9.35 -4.29 37.56
N GLU A 49 -10.13 -4.43 36.49
CA GLU A 49 -9.77 -5.26 35.33
C GLU A 49 -8.52 -4.72 34.62
N PHE A 50 -8.37 -3.40 34.51
CA PHE A 50 -7.16 -2.78 33.95
C PHE A 50 -5.93 -3.08 34.82
N GLN A 51 -6.05 -2.91 36.13
CA GLN A 51 -4.96 -3.14 37.09
C GLN A 51 -4.53 -4.62 37.09
N THR A 52 -5.50 -5.54 37.16
CA THR A 52 -5.23 -6.99 37.10
C THR A 52 -4.52 -7.36 35.80
N TYR A 53 -4.95 -6.82 34.66
CA TYR A 53 -4.31 -7.13 33.38
C TYR A 53 -2.86 -6.63 33.32
N VAL A 54 -2.59 -5.41 33.77
CA VAL A 54 -1.23 -4.86 33.78
C VAL A 54 -0.31 -5.72 34.67
N HIS A 55 -0.80 -6.15 35.83
CA HIS A 55 -0.06 -7.07 36.70
C HIS A 55 0.23 -8.40 35.99
N GLN A 56 -0.78 -9.04 35.40
CA GLN A 56 -0.62 -10.29 34.67
C GLN A 56 0.41 -10.18 33.53
N VAL A 57 0.39 -9.09 32.77
CA VAL A 57 1.36 -8.85 31.68
C VAL A 57 2.76 -8.66 32.24
N SER A 58 2.92 -8.03 33.40
CA SER A 58 4.22 -7.81 34.04
C SER A 58 4.88 -9.10 34.54
N GLU A 59 4.08 -10.14 34.81
CA GLU A 59 4.55 -11.47 35.23
C GLU A 59 4.92 -12.39 34.04
N LEU A 60 4.62 -11.97 32.81
CA LEU A 60 4.95 -12.74 31.60
C LEU A 60 6.45 -12.64 31.27
N SER A 61 6.96 -13.66 30.57
CA SER A 61 8.27 -13.55 29.92
C SER A 61 8.25 -12.44 28.86
N TYR A 62 9.42 -11.84 28.55
CA TYR A 62 9.54 -10.75 27.57
C TYR A 62 8.78 -11.04 26.26
N GLU A 63 9.01 -12.20 25.65
CA GLU A 63 8.34 -12.57 24.39
C GLU A 63 6.81 -12.65 24.52
N LYS A 64 6.32 -13.21 25.64
CA LYS A 64 4.87 -13.31 25.89
C LYS A 64 4.26 -11.95 26.20
N ALA A 65 4.98 -11.08 26.94
CA ALA A 65 4.56 -9.72 27.24
C ALA A 65 4.48 -8.88 25.95
N VAL A 66 5.48 -8.99 25.06
CA VAL A 66 5.47 -8.30 23.75
C VAL A 66 4.26 -8.73 22.91
N VAL A 67 3.98 -10.02 22.84
CA VAL A 67 2.79 -10.54 22.13
C VAL A 67 1.49 -10.01 22.73
N ALA A 68 1.36 -10.01 24.07
CA ALA A 68 0.17 -9.49 24.76
C ALA A 68 -0.03 -7.98 24.50
N ILE A 69 1.04 -7.18 24.55
CA ILE A 69 0.99 -5.74 24.27
C ILE A 69 0.63 -5.48 22.81
N LYS A 70 1.23 -6.21 21.86
CA LYS A 70 0.89 -6.10 20.43
C LYS A 70 -0.60 -6.37 20.20
N LYS A 71 -1.15 -7.41 20.83
CA LYS A 71 -2.58 -7.77 20.74
C LYS A 71 -3.50 -6.64 21.21
N GLU A 72 -3.21 -6.01 22.34
CA GLU A 72 -4.01 -4.87 22.84
C GLU A 72 -3.93 -3.66 21.90
N ARG A 73 -2.72 -3.32 21.41
CA ARG A 73 -2.53 -2.23 20.45
C ARG A 73 -3.33 -2.44 19.18
N THR A 74 -3.32 -3.66 18.64
CA THR A 74 -4.07 -3.99 17.43
C THR A 74 -5.59 -3.91 17.63
N ALA A 75 -6.10 -4.37 18.79
CA ALA A 75 -7.51 -4.26 19.11
C ALA A 75 -7.97 -2.79 19.21
N PHE A 76 -7.17 -1.94 19.88
CA PHE A 76 -7.43 -0.51 19.97
C PHE A 76 -7.41 0.16 18.58
N PHE A 77 -6.40 -0.14 17.78
CA PHE A 77 -6.28 0.37 16.41
C PHE A 77 -7.49 -0.03 15.55
N SER A 78 -7.95 -1.29 15.63
CA SER A 78 -9.15 -1.75 14.91
C SER A 78 -10.42 -1.00 15.36
N LYS A 79 -10.53 -0.70 16.67
CA LYS A 79 -11.66 0.07 17.21
C LYS A 79 -11.66 1.51 16.74
N ASP A 80 -10.51 2.15 16.64
CA ASP A 80 -10.40 3.50 16.08
C ASP A 80 -10.94 3.58 14.64
N PHE A 81 -10.61 2.61 13.78
CA PHE A 81 -11.18 2.51 12.44
C PHE A 81 -12.69 2.32 12.44
N GLN A 82 -13.22 1.44 13.31
CA GLN A 82 -14.66 1.26 13.44
C GLN A 82 -15.37 2.56 13.83
N VAL A 83 -14.84 3.28 14.83
CA VAL A 83 -15.39 4.57 15.27
C VAL A 83 -15.36 5.58 14.12
N ARG A 84 -14.25 5.68 13.39
CA ARG A 84 -14.15 6.55 12.21
C ARG A 84 -15.15 6.17 11.11
N TYR A 85 -15.34 4.89 10.82
CA TYR A 85 -16.28 4.47 9.78
C TYR A 85 -17.74 4.68 10.22
N ILE A 86 -18.06 4.52 11.51
CA ILE A 86 -19.39 4.82 12.08
C ILE A 86 -19.77 6.29 11.90
N GLU A 87 -18.81 7.23 11.93
CA GLU A 87 -19.12 8.65 11.69
C GLU A 87 -19.83 8.91 10.35
N THR A 88 -19.65 8.04 9.35
CA THR A 88 -20.28 8.17 8.03
C THR A 88 -21.79 7.89 8.05
N ILE A 89 -22.32 7.28 9.10
CA ILE A 89 -23.77 7.04 9.25
C ILE A 89 -24.45 7.97 10.26
N VAL A 90 -23.68 8.75 11.03
CA VAL A 90 -24.20 9.60 12.13
C VAL A 90 -25.21 10.61 11.62
N TRP A 91 -24.97 11.24 10.47
CA TRP A 91 -25.90 12.22 9.94
C TRP A 91 -27.22 11.59 9.50
N GLY A 92 -27.22 10.36 8.99
CA GLY A 92 -28.46 9.62 8.70
C GLY A 92 -29.32 9.42 9.95
N ILE A 93 -28.70 9.09 11.09
CA ILE A 93 -29.39 8.99 12.39
C ILE A 93 -29.97 10.34 12.82
N ILE A 94 -29.20 11.43 12.65
CA ILE A 94 -29.65 12.79 12.99
C ILE A 94 -30.82 13.22 12.08
N LYS A 95 -30.74 12.97 10.78
CA LYS A 95 -31.83 13.27 9.83
C LYS A 95 -33.11 12.54 10.20
N GLU A 96 -33.01 11.28 10.62
CA GLU A 96 -34.18 10.53 11.08
C GLU A 96 -34.76 11.13 12.37
N ALA A 97 -33.92 11.45 13.34
CA ALA A 97 -34.36 12.10 14.58
C ALA A 97 -35.00 13.49 14.33
N ALA A 98 -34.49 14.25 13.36
CA ALA A 98 -34.99 15.57 13.01
C ALA A 98 -36.46 15.55 12.54
N LYS A 99 -36.91 14.47 11.89
CA LYS A 99 -38.32 14.29 11.46
C LYS A 99 -39.31 14.29 12.63
N HIS A 100 -38.84 14.02 13.84
CA HIS A 100 -39.66 13.91 15.05
C HIS A 100 -39.50 15.11 16.00
N VAL A 101 -38.73 16.14 15.61
CA VAL A 101 -38.60 17.36 16.40
C VAL A 101 -39.87 18.20 16.22
N SER A 102 -40.55 18.53 17.33
CA SER A 102 -41.77 19.34 17.28
C SER A 102 -41.48 20.78 16.85
N VAL A 103 -42.32 21.32 15.96
CA VAL A 103 -42.22 22.69 15.40
C VAL A 103 -42.19 23.76 16.50
N GLU A 104 -42.82 23.51 17.65
CA GLU A 104 -42.85 24.43 18.81
C GLU A 104 -41.49 24.57 19.52
N ARG A 105 -40.58 23.60 19.39
CA ARG A 105 -39.20 23.69 19.93
C ARG A 105 -38.24 24.42 18.99
N SER A 106 -38.62 24.61 17.72
CA SER A 106 -37.82 25.29 16.71
C SER A 106 -38.01 26.81 16.80
N GLN A 107 -37.46 27.46 17.85
CA GLN A 107 -37.37 28.92 17.84
C GLN A 107 -36.53 29.39 16.66
N SER A 108 -37.08 30.30 15.85
CA SER A 108 -36.43 30.89 14.68
C SER A 108 -35.12 31.56 15.09
N SER A 109 -33.97 30.94 14.76
CA SER A 109 -32.68 31.54 15.06
C SER A 109 -32.39 32.70 14.11
N LYS A 110 -32.09 33.89 14.65
CA LYS A 110 -31.58 35.07 13.93
C LYS A 110 -30.12 34.86 13.50
N GLY A 111 -29.86 33.83 12.70
CA GLY A 111 -28.55 33.47 12.19
C GLY A 111 -28.44 33.60 10.68
N ARG A 112 -27.21 33.70 10.17
CA ARG A 112 -26.94 33.59 8.73
C ARG A 112 -27.50 32.27 8.22
N LEU A 113 -28.26 32.31 7.12
CA LEU A 113 -28.77 31.12 6.43
C LEU A 113 -27.59 30.16 6.20
N ASP A 114 -27.63 29.00 6.84
CA ASP A 114 -26.75 27.85 6.58
C ASP A 114 -27.59 26.70 6.04
N ASP A 115 -26.93 25.68 5.48
CA ASP A 115 -27.58 24.57 4.76
C ASP A 115 -28.27 23.55 5.70
N PHE A 116 -28.70 23.97 6.90
CA PHE A 116 -29.22 23.10 7.94
C PHE A 116 -30.53 23.66 8.53
N THR A 117 -31.54 22.81 8.65
CA THR A 117 -32.82 23.20 9.26
C THR A 117 -32.68 23.36 10.79
N GLN A 118 -33.64 24.01 11.42
CA GLN A 118 -33.63 24.18 12.87
C GLN A 118 -33.83 22.84 13.58
N GLU A 119 -34.64 21.95 13.01
CA GLU A 119 -34.91 20.59 13.47
C GLU A 119 -33.62 19.76 13.43
N GLU A 120 -32.86 19.83 12.33
CA GLU A 120 -31.57 19.16 12.19
C GLU A 120 -30.54 19.67 13.20
N LYS A 121 -30.52 20.99 13.46
CA LYS A 121 -29.63 21.58 14.48
C LYS A 121 -29.97 21.07 15.88
N THR A 122 -31.26 21.04 16.22
CA THR A 122 -31.74 20.54 17.52
C THR A 122 -31.48 19.04 17.68
N ALA A 123 -31.78 18.23 16.66
CA ALA A 123 -31.50 16.79 16.67
C ALA A 123 -29.99 16.50 16.79
N ASN A 124 -29.14 17.27 16.10
CA ASN A 124 -27.70 17.15 16.21
C ASN A 124 -27.20 17.47 17.63
N GLU A 125 -27.68 18.54 18.26
CA GLU A 125 -27.31 18.88 19.64
C GLU A 125 -27.74 17.78 20.62
N GLU A 126 -28.96 17.25 20.47
CA GLU A 126 -29.46 16.16 21.29
C GLU A 126 -28.64 14.87 21.10
N PHE A 127 -28.32 14.52 19.85
CA PHE A 127 -27.44 13.40 19.54
C PHE A 127 -26.07 13.57 20.21
N MET A 128 -25.43 14.73 20.04
CA MET A 128 -24.13 15.02 20.63
C MET A 128 -24.16 14.89 22.16
N LYS A 129 -25.21 15.40 22.81
CA LYS A 129 -25.38 15.26 24.27
C LYS A 129 -25.52 13.80 24.70
N LYS A 130 -26.37 13.03 24.01
CA LYS A 130 -26.62 11.61 24.34
C LYS A 130 -25.41 10.71 24.06
N ALA A 131 -24.68 10.99 22.99
CA ALA A 131 -23.50 10.23 22.58
C ALA A 131 -22.20 10.70 23.27
N GLY A 132 -22.26 11.67 24.20
CA GLY A 132 -21.11 12.11 24.99
C GLY A 132 -20.15 13.07 24.30
N TYR A 133 -20.55 13.70 23.18
CA TYR A 133 -19.76 14.73 22.52
C TYR A 133 -19.88 16.08 23.22
N LYS A 134 -18.82 16.90 23.12
CA LYS A 134 -18.84 18.28 23.61
C LYS A 134 -19.82 19.14 22.82
N THR A 135 -20.76 19.80 23.49
CA THR A 135 -21.84 20.58 22.85
C THR A 135 -21.52 22.07 22.69
N GLY A 136 -20.25 22.49 22.72
CA GLY A 136 -19.88 23.89 22.45
C GLY A 136 -20.28 24.31 21.02
N LYS A 137 -20.79 25.53 20.83
CA LYS A 137 -21.34 26.01 19.53
C LYS A 137 -20.42 25.79 18.34
N GLY A 138 -19.11 26.05 18.50
CA GLY A 138 -18.11 25.80 17.46
C GLY A 138 -17.98 24.32 17.10
N ASN A 139 -17.95 23.45 18.11
CA ASN A 139 -17.88 21.99 17.92
C ASN A 139 -19.16 21.44 17.27
N GLN A 140 -20.34 21.91 17.69
CA GLN A 140 -21.61 21.51 17.08
C GLN A 140 -21.63 21.79 15.57
N ARG A 141 -21.18 22.98 15.16
CA ARG A 141 -21.12 23.36 13.74
C ARG A 141 -20.13 22.49 12.96
N LEU A 142 -18.95 22.24 13.54
CA LEU A 142 -17.91 21.41 12.93
C LEU A 142 -18.39 19.96 12.74
N CYS A 143 -18.90 19.33 13.81
CA CYS A 143 -19.42 17.96 13.78
C CYS A 143 -20.57 17.82 12.77
N ARG A 144 -21.52 18.76 12.78
CA ARG A 144 -22.66 18.74 11.87
C ARG A 144 -22.23 18.79 10.40
N ARG A 145 -21.33 19.71 10.03
CA ARG A 145 -20.81 19.80 8.65
C ARG A 145 -20.04 18.53 8.27
N ARG A 146 -19.15 18.07 9.13
CA ARG A 146 -18.35 16.86 8.90
C ARG A 146 -19.23 15.62 8.70
N TRP A 147 -20.14 15.34 9.62
CA TRP A 147 -21.00 14.17 9.54
C TRP A 147 -21.94 14.23 8.33
N LYS A 148 -22.47 15.41 7.99
CA LYS A 148 -23.26 15.58 6.77
C LYS A 148 -22.44 15.24 5.52
N ASN A 149 -21.25 15.81 5.36
CA ASN A 149 -20.38 15.55 4.22
C ASN A 149 -20.03 14.05 4.10
N LEU A 150 -19.64 13.42 5.21
CA LEU A 150 -19.30 11.98 5.22
C LEU A 150 -20.51 11.10 4.86
N TYR A 151 -21.71 11.47 5.31
CA TYR A 151 -22.93 10.75 4.99
C TYR A 151 -23.33 10.93 3.52
N ASP A 152 -23.29 12.16 3.00
CA ASP A 152 -23.61 12.44 1.60
C ASP A 152 -22.65 11.69 0.66
N MET A 153 -21.36 11.61 1.01
CA MET A 153 -20.37 10.76 0.31
C MET A 153 -20.74 9.28 0.34
N ARG A 154 -21.14 8.77 1.51
CA ARG A 154 -21.55 7.37 1.68
C ARG A 154 -22.77 7.04 0.82
N GLU A 155 -23.79 7.90 0.85
CA GLU A 155 -25.01 7.74 0.05
C GLU A 155 -24.73 7.81 -1.46
N ALA A 156 -23.72 8.59 -1.87
CA ALA A 156 -23.27 8.60 -3.25
C ALA A 156 -22.58 7.29 -3.69
N GLY A 157 -22.18 6.44 -2.76
CA GLY A 157 -21.49 5.16 -3.02
C GLY A 157 -19.97 5.21 -2.84
N ILE A 158 -19.44 6.22 -2.15
CA ILE A 158 -18.03 6.31 -1.80
C ILE A 158 -17.79 5.40 -0.58
N ASP A 159 -17.06 4.30 -0.76
CA ASP A 159 -16.88 3.30 0.31
C ASP A 159 -15.41 3.18 0.73
N ARG A 160 -14.51 2.87 -0.20
CA ARG A 160 -13.11 2.54 0.14
C ARG A 160 -12.36 3.76 0.64
N ILE A 161 -12.55 4.92 0.01
CA ILE A 161 -11.96 6.17 0.50
C ILE A 161 -12.46 6.50 1.91
N LEU A 162 -13.76 6.31 2.19
CA LEU A 162 -14.32 6.57 3.51
C LEU A 162 -13.81 5.58 4.57
N LEU A 163 -13.62 4.31 4.20
CA LEU A 163 -13.08 3.27 5.08
C LEU A 163 -11.65 3.59 5.54
N TYR A 164 -10.81 4.06 4.62
CA TYR A 164 -9.39 4.35 4.89
C TYR A 164 -9.09 5.84 5.10
N ARG A 165 -10.12 6.66 5.33
CA ARG A 165 -9.96 8.12 5.47
C ARG A 165 -8.99 8.49 6.59
N THR A 166 -8.19 9.52 6.32
CA THR A 166 -7.10 9.99 7.15
C THR A 166 -7.35 11.39 7.70
N PRO A 167 -6.54 11.89 8.65
CA PRO A 167 -6.55 13.31 9.03
C PRO A 167 -6.34 14.26 7.85
N GLU A 168 -5.51 13.89 6.88
CA GLU A 168 -5.27 14.64 5.64
C GLU A 168 -6.57 14.75 4.82
N PHE A 169 -7.29 13.63 4.64
CA PHE A 169 -8.60 13.63 3.99
C PHE A 169 -9.61 14.52 4.73
N ASN A 170 -9.66 14.42 6.06
CA ASN A 170 -10.56 15.26 6.86
C ASN A 170 -10.21 16.75 6.70
N SER A 171 -8.93 17.10 6.70
CA SER A 171 -8.48 18.48 6.52
C SER A 171 -8.80 18.99 5.11
N PHE A 172 -8.66 18.15 4.08
CA PHE A 172 -9.09 18.46 2.73
C PHE A 172 -10.60 18.77 2.68
N CYS A 173 -11.43 17.90 3.24
CA CYS A 173 -12.88 18.11 3.29
C CYS A 173 -13.29 19.39 4.05
N GLU A 174 -12.59 19.71 5.14
CA GLU A 174 -12.86 20.91 5.94
C GLU A 174 -12.49 22.22 5.21
N LYS A 175 -11.44 22.18 4.40
CA LYS A 175 -10.89 23.33 3.65
C LYS A 175 -11.40 23.40 2.21
N PHE A 176 -12.26 22.47 1.79
CA PHE A 176 -12.75 22.42 0.43
C PHE A 176 -13.48 23.73 0.06
N PRO A 177 -13.14 24.38 -1.07
CA PRO A 177 -13.70 25.68 -1.41
C PRO A 177 -15.20 25.61 -1.65
N SER A 178 -15.96 26.58 -1.12
CA SER A 178 -17.41 26.66 -1.34
C SER A 178 -17.78 27.12 -2.74
N ASP A 179 -16.83 27.72 -3.45
CA ASP A 179 -16.91 28.27 -4.81
C ASP A 179 -16.21 27.38 -5.85
N ALA A 180 -15.83 26.14 -5.48
CA ALA A 180 -15.27 25.17 -6.40
C ALA A 180 -16.27 24.81 -7.51
N GLU A 181 -15.76 24.54 -8.71
CA GLU A 181 -16.57 24.15 -9.87
C GLU A 181 -17.31 22.82 -9.64
N SER A 182 -16.67 21.87 -8.95
CA SER A 182 -17.24 20.59 -8.54
C SER A 182 -17.61 20.59 -7.06
N THR A 183 -18.65 19.84 -6.70
CA THR A 183 -18.94 19.63 -5.28
C THR A 183 -17.87 18.74 -4.63
N LEU A 184 -17.75 18.82 -3.31
CA LEU A 184 -16.86 17.94 -2.55
C LEU A 184 -17.20 16.45 -2.80
N VAL A 185 -18.49 16.11 -2.89
CA VAL A 185 -18.95 14.74 -3.15
C VAL A 185 -18.53 14.29 -4.54
N ASP A 186 -18.73 15.12 -5.57
CA ASP A 186 -18.34 14.79 -6.95
C ASP A 186 -16.82 14.61 -7.09
N THR A 187 -16.05 15.44 -6.39
CA THR A 187 -14.58 15.39 -6.37
C THR A 187 -14.10 14.10 -5.71
N VAL A 188 -14.61 13.73 -4.54
CA VAL A 188 -14.20 12.47 -3.89
C VAL A 188 -14.75 11.26 -4.63
N MET A 189 -15.91 11.37 -5.29
CA MET A 189 -16.46 10.31 -6.13
C MET A 189 -15.58 10.03 -7.35
N SER A 190 -14.97 11.05 -7.96
CA SER A 190 -14.02 10.83 -9.06
C SER A 190 -12.81 10.03 -8.56
N TRP A 191 -12.30 10.37 -7.37
CA TRP A 191 -11.23 9.61 -6.73
C TRP A 191 -11.64 8.17 -6.38
N GLU A 192 -12.86 7.93 -5.90
CA GLU A 192 -13.33 6.58 -5.59
C GLU A 192 -13.36 5.72 -6.87
N LYS A 193 -13.81 6.30 -7.99
CA LYS A 193 -13.83 5.61 -9.28
C LYS A 193 -12.41 5.30 -9.79
N GLU A 194 -11.48 6.22 -9.60
CA GLU A 194 -10.09 6.07 -10.07
C GLU A 194 -9.23 5.17 -9.17
N TYR A 195 -9.25 5.41 -7.86
CA TYR A 195 -8.37 4.78 -6.88
C TYR A 195 -9.03 3.65 -6.09
N GLY A 196 -10.37 3.63 -5.97
CA GLY A 196 -11.09 2.56 -5.26
C GLY A 196 -10.72 1.15 -5.75
N PRO A 197 -10.69 0.88 -7.07
CA PRO A 197 -10.22 -0.42 -7.59
C PRO A 197 -8.77 -0.75 -7.19
N GLN A 198 -7.90 0.26 -7.12
CA GLN A 198 -6.49 0.09 -6.75
C GLN A 198 -6.33 -0.21 -5.25
N ILE A 199 -7.12 0.46 -4.40
CA ILE A 199 -7.21 0.17 -2.96
C ILE A 199 -7.67 -1.28 -2.75
N GLY A 200 -8.69 -1.74 -3.48
CA GLY A 200 -9.13 -3.13 -3.40
C GLY A 200 -8.06 -4.14 -3.78
N ARG A 201 -7.30 -3.87 -4.85
CA ARG A 201 -6.16 -4.71 -5.22
C ARG A 201 -5.05 -4.68 -4.16
N LEU A 202 -4.85 -3.56 -3.48
CA LEU A 202 -3.90 -3.48 -2.36
C LEU A 202 -4.34 -4.36 -1.20
N GLU A 203 -5.61 -4.33 -0.79
CA GLU A 203 -6.16 -5.22 0.24
C GLU A 203 -5.93 -6.69 -0.08
N ASP A 204 -6.25 -7.11 -1.30
CA ASP A 204 -6.09 -8.48 -1.75
C ASP A 204 -4.61 -8.91 -1.70
N ARG A 205 -3.69 -8.05 -2.14
CA ARG A 205 -2.25 -8.31 -2.06
C ARG A 205 -1.75 -8.44 -0.64
N ILE A 206 -2.20 -7.57 0.28
CA ILE A 206 -1.84 -7.66 1.69
C ILE A 206 -2.35 -8.97 2.29
N LYS A 207 -3.57 -9.36 1.93
CA LYS A 207 -4.16 -10.63 2.37
C LYS A 207 -3.39 -11.84 1.85
N GLU A 208 -2.94 -11.84 0.59
CA GLU A 208 -2.09 -12.90 0.02
C GLU A 208 -0.70 -12.94 0.66
N ALA A 209 -0.04 -11.79 0.78
CA ALA A 209 1.25 -11.66 1.46
C ALA A 209 1.17 -12.13 2.91
N SER A 210 0.06 -11.85 3.60
CA SER A 210 -0.20 -12.34 4.95
C SER A 210 -0.35 -13.86 5.02
N ARG A 211 -0.70 -14.55 3.92
CA ARG A 211 -0.76 -16.02 3.87
C ARG A 211 0.60 -16.64 3.53
N GLY A 212 1.63 -15.82 3.36
CA GLY A 212 2.96 -16.26 2.93
C GLY A 212 3.12 -16.36 1.42
N ASP A 213 2.10 -16.01 0.62
CA ASP A 213 2.24 -15.94 -0.83
C ASP A 213 2.88 -14.61 -1.23
N ARG A 214 4.15 -14.69 -1.62
CA ARG A 214 4.94 -13.56 -2.15
C ARG A 214 5.15 -13.65 -3.66
N THR A 215 4.51 -14.60 -4.32
CA THR A 215 4.70 -14.83 -5.77
C THR A 215 3.88 -13.85 -6.61
N GLU A 216 2.84 -13.27 -6.03
CA GLU A 216 1.91 -12.32 -6.66
C GLU A 216 1.29 -12.86 -7.95
N ARG A 217 1.12 -14.18 -8.05
CA ARG A 217 0.54 -14.86 -9.23
C ARG A 217 -0.90 -14.45 -9.52
N SER A 218 -1.60 -13.87 -8.54
CA SER A 218 -2.95 -13.32 -8.69
C SER A 218 -3.03 -12.23 -9.75
N TRP A 219 -1.95 -11.47 -10.01
CA TRP A 219 -1.86 -10.48 -11.08
C TRP A 219 -2.21 -11.05 -12.45
N LEU A 220 -1.75 -12.27 -12.76
CA LEU A 220 -2.01 -12.92 -14.05
C LEU A 220 -3.48 -13.27 -14.27
N ASN A 221 -4.29 -13.31 -13.21
CA ASN A 221 -5.73 -13.57 -13.33
C ASN A 221 -6.56 -12.28 -13.43
N GLN A 222 -5.94 -11.11 -13.29
CA GLN A 222 -6.68 -9.85 -13.41
C GLN A 222 -7.07 -9.65 -14.89
N PRO A 223 -8.35 -9.41 -15.22
CA PRO A 223 -8.80 -9.34 -16.61
C PRO A 223 -7.98 -8.35 -17.46
N ASN A 224 -7.68 -7.17 -16.90
CA ASN A 224 -6.88 -6.14 -17.56
C ASN A 224 -5.41 -6.52 -17.79
N ILE A 225 -4.89 -7.56 -17.13
CA ILE A 225 -3.52 -8.05 -17.29
C ILE A 225 -3.48 -9.36 -18.09
N ALA A 226 -4.43 -10.26 -17.83
CA ALA A 226 -4.56 -11.56 -18.48
C ALA A 226 -4.66 -11.43 -20.01
N ASP A 227 -5.39 -10.42 -20.51
CA ASP A 227 -5.54 -10.19 -21.95
C ASP A 227 -4.26 -9.61 -22.61
N ARG A 228 -3.28 -9.19 -21.81
CA ARG A 228 -2.06 -8.50 -22.26
C ARG A 228 -0.79 -9.32 -22.08
N LEU A 229 -0.80 -10.28 -21.15
CA LEU A 229 0.34 -11.15 -20.85
C LEU A 229 0.04 -12.61 -21.18
N GLU A 230 0.83 -13.17 -22.07
CA GLU A 230 0.83 -14.58 -22.46
C GLU A 230 1.91 -15.33 -21.66
N VAL A 231 1.81 -15.27 -20.33
CA VAL A 231 2.81 -15.85 -19.41
C VAL A 231 2.22 -17.07 -18.68
N PRO A 232 2.86 -18.26 -18.76
CA PRO A 232 2.47 -19.40 -17.95
C PRO A 232 2.59 -19.09 -16.45
N LYS A 233 1.59 -19.46 -15.65
CA LYS A 233 1.60 -19.25 -14.18
C LYS A 233 2.83 -19.85 -13.50
N THR A 234 3.38 -20.93 -14.03
CA THR A 234 4.59 -21.61 -13.54
C THR A 234 5.85 -20.77 -13.73
N SER A 235 5.87 -19.91 -14.74
CA SER A 235 6.99 -19.00 -15.05
C SER A 235 6.90 -17.65 -14.33
N TRP A 236 5.84 -17.41 -13.54
CA TRP A 236 5.68 -16.17 -12.77
C TRP A 236 6.21 -16.30 -11.34
N ASN A 237 7.16 -15.43 -10.98
CA ASN A 237 7.83 -15.43 -9.69
C ASN A 237 8.28 -14.02 -9.26
N SER A 238 7.46 -13.33 -8.47
CA SER A 238 7.89 -12.11 -7.75
C SER A 238 8.59 -12.39 -6.41
N GLY A 239 8.73 -13.67 -6.01
CA GLY A 239 9.03 -14.03 -4.61
C GLY A 239 10.50 -14.17 -4.26
N GLY A 240 11.37 -14.54 -5.20
CA GLY A 240 12.79 -14.77 -4.93
C GLY A 240 13.58 -15.33 -6.11
N ASN A 241 14.90 -15.39 -5.99
CA ASN A 241 15.77 -15.98 -7.00
C ASN A 241 16.27 -17.35 -6.55
N HIS A 242 15.95 -18.37 -7.35
CA HIS A 242 16.38 -19.75 -7.10
C HIS A 242 17.56 -20.10 -8.00
N TRP A 243 18.43 -21.00 -7.55
CA TRP A 243 19.46 -21.56 -8.42
C TRP A 243 18.84 -22.29 -9.60
N TYR A 244 19.43 -22.11 -10.78
CA TYR A 244 19.02 -22.81 -12.00
C TYR A 244 19.14 -24.33 -11.87
N SER A 245 20.19 -24.80 -11.18
CA SER A 245 20.33 -26.21 -10.84
C SER A 245 21.04 -26.42 -9.51
N LYS A 246 20.78 -27.58 -8.89
CA LYS A 246 21.51 -28.01 -7.69
C LYS A 246 23.01 -28.17 -7.94
N ALA A 247 23.41 -28.53 -9.17
CA ALA A 247 24.80 -28.71 -9.55
C ALA A 247 25.55 -27.37 -9.58
N GLU A 248 24.97 -26.33 -10.19
CA GLU A 248 25.54 -24.98 -10.18
C GLU A 248 25.64 -24.44 -8.75
N ALA A 249 24.60 -24.64 -7.91
CA ALA A 249 24.63 -24.24 -6.51
C ALA A 249 25.75 -24.93 -5.71
N ALA A 250 25.93 -26.24 -5.91
CA ALA A 250 26.99 -27.02 -5.25
C ALA A 250 28.39 -26.60 -5.73
N SER A 251 28.56 -26.36 -7.03
CA SER A 251 29.81 -25.86 -7.61
C SER A 251 30.19 -24.50 -7.02
N PHE A 252 29.24 -23.56 -6.98
CA PHE A 252 29.44 -22.26 -6.36
C PHE A 252 29.88 -22.39 -4.89
N LYS A 253 29.16 -23.21 -4.11
CA LYS A 253 29.48 -23.44 -2.69
C LYS A 253 30.86 -24.06 -2.48
N SER A 254 31.30 -24.94 -3.39
CA SER A 254 32.64 -25.54 -3.31
C SER A 254 33.75 -24.53 -3.61
N THR A 255 33.52 -23.57 -4.52
CA THR A 255 34.54 -22.58 -4.89
C THR A 255 34.61 -21.41 -3.90
N HIS A 256 33.46 -20.90 -3.46
CA HIS A 256 33.38 -19.64 -2.71
C HIS A 256 32.94 -19.81 -1.25
N GLY A 257 32.64 -21.05 -0.83
CA GLY A 257 32.11 -21.33 0.51
C GLY A 257 30.65 -20.88 0.68
N SER A 258 30.24 -20.70 1.94
CA SER A 258 28.91 -20.15 2.26
C SER A 258 29.00 -18.64 2.40
N PRO A 259 28.23 -17.86 1.62
CA PRO A 259 28.27 -16.41 1.73
C PRO A 259 27.77 -15.92 3.10
N GLU A 260 28.36 -14.83 3.62
CA GLU A 260 27.78 -14.07 4.73
C GLU A 260 26.63 -13.18 4.23
N ALA A 261 25.60 -12.97 5.05
CA ALA A 261 24.48 -12.11 4.72
C ALA A 261 24.91 -10.63 4.71
N THR A 262 24.37 -9.84 3.78
CA THR A 262 24.52 -8.37 3.85
C THR A 262 23.76 -7.85 5.08
N SER A 263 24.38 -6.91 5.80
CA SER A 263 23.85 -6.34 7.06
C SER A 263 22.58 -5.51 6.88
N ASP A 264 22.20 -5.19 5.64
CA ASP A 264 20.97 -4.46 5.33
C ASP A 264 19.78 -5.39 5.54
N GLN A 265 19.28 -5.42 6.77
CA GLN A 265 17.99 -6.03 7.08
C GLN A 265 16.93 -5.31 6.26
N LEU A 266 16.45 -5.99 5.22
CA LEU A 266 15.31 -5.51 4.46
C LEU A 266 14.13 -5.37 5.40
N GLY A 267 13.48 -4.21 5.36
CA GLY A 267 12.34 -3.98 6.22
C GLY A 267 11.25 -5.05 6.03
N ASP A 268 10.70 -5.51 7.16
CA ASP A 268 9.58 -6.45 7.16
C ASP A 268 8.32 -5.76 6.60
N LEU A 269 7.31 -6.53 6.17
CA LEU A 269 6.01 -5.98 5.78
C LEU A 269 5.33 -5.18 6.92
N SER A 270 5.81 -5.41 8.14
CA SER A 270 5.46 -4.77 9.40
C SER A 270 6.08 -3.38 9.59
N ASP A 271 7.09 -3.01 8.78
CA ASP A 271 7.75 -1.73 8.91
C ASP A 271 6.86 -0.61 8.38
N ASP A 272 6.69 0.40 9.21
CA ASP A 272 5.81 1.52 8.94
C ASP A 272 6.33 2.32 7.72
N PRO A 273 5.65 2.23 6.56
CA PRO A 273 6.08 2.92 5.34
C PRO A 273 6.00 4.45 5.48
N ALA A 274 5.33 4.98 6.51
CA ALA A 274 5.25 6.40 6.80
C ALA A 274 6.41 6.92 7.67
N LYS A 275 7.23 6.03 8.27
CA LYS A 275 8.45 6.47 8.98
C LYS A 275 9.51 6.88 7.97
N GLU A 276 10.26 7.93 8.31
CA GLU A 276 11.51 8.31 7.63
C GLU A 276 12.59 7.26 7.94
N VAL A 277 12.42 6.05 7.44
CA VAL A 277 13.44 5.01 7.42
C VAL A 277 14.09 5.08 6.05
N GLU A 278 15.41 5.11 5.99
CA GLU A 278 16.11 4.86 4.73
C GLU A 278 15.74 3.46 4.22
N ASN A 279 15.49 3.31 2.92
CA ASN A 279 15.25 2.02 2.27
C ASN A 279 13.93 1.31 2.64
N ARG A 280 12.79 2.02 2.58
CA ARG A 280 11.47 1.44 2.86
C ARG A 280 11.12 0.31 1.89
N ASN A 281 10.34 -0.68 2.36
CA ASN A 281 9.81 -1.75 1.51
C ASN A 281 8.50 -1.30 0.84
N MET A 282 8.58 -0.97 -0.44
CA MET A 282 7.48 -0.44 -1.24
C MET A 282 6.87 -1.45 -2.21
N THR A 283 7.22 -2.74 -2.08
CA THR A 283 6.80 -3.81 -3.00
C THR A 283 5.29 -3.84 -3.23
N LEU A 284 4.51 -3.73 -2.15
CA LEU A 284 3.05 -3.75 -2.21
C LEU A 284 2.43 -2.52 -2.86
N PHE A 285 3.21 -1.46 -3.11
CA PHE A 285 2.72 -0.27 -3.81
C PHE A 285 3.03 -0.28 -5.30
N ILE A 286 3.87 -1.19 -5.78
CA ILE A 286 4.15 -1.33 -7.21
C ILE A 286 2.99 -2.06 -7.88
N THR A 287 2.55 -1.55 -9.03
CA THR A 287 1.39 -2.08 -9.76
C THR A 287 1.68 -2.17 -11.26
N LEU A 288 0.94 -3.04 -11.93
CA LEU A 288 0.85 -3.11 -13.38
C LEU A 288 -0.29 -2.21 -13.86
N ASN A 289 0.05 -1.13 -14.54
CA ASN A 289 -0.90 -0.20 -15.13
C ASN A 289 -1.01 -0.43 -16.65
N PRO A 290 -2.19 -0.75 -17.19
CA PRO A 290 -2.39 -0.81 -18.64
C PRO A 290 -2.20 0.57 -19.28
N LYS A 291 -1.21 0.71 -20.19
CA LYS A 291 -1.01 1.94 -20.97
C LYS A 291 -1.84 1.98 -22.24
N SER A 292 -2.08 0.83 -22.83
CA SER A 292 -2.86 0.66 -24.06
C SER A 292 -3.48 -0.73 -24.11
N GLU A 293 -4.12 -1.09 -25.22
CA GLU A 293 -4.60 -2.47 -25.46
C GLU A 293 -3.49 -3.52 -25.38
N LYS A 294 -2.22 -3.14 -25.64
CA LYS A 294 -1.11 -4.10 -25.79
C LYS A 294 0.04 -3.92 -24.82
N LEU A 295 0.10 -2.79 -24.11
CA LEU A 295 1.25 -2.44 -23.27
C LEU A 295 0.83 -2.27 -21.82
N ILE A 296 1.72 -2.73 -20.95
CA ILE A 296 1.66 -2.56 -19.50
C ILE A 296 2.87 -1.73 -19.09
N SER A 297 2.68 -0.83 -18.14
CA SER A 297 3.77 -0.19 -17.41
C SER A 297 3.76 -0.62 -15.96
N VAL A 298 4.97 -0.70 -15.40
CA VAL A 298 5.17 -0.82 -13.96
C VAL A 298 5.22 0.58 -13.38
N CYS A 299 4.38 0.89 -12.39
CA CYS A 299 4.37 2.18 -11.72
C CYS A 299 4.03 2.03 -10.22
N PRO A 300 4.43 2.97 -9.36
CA PRO A 300 4.02 2.96 -7.96
C PRO A 300 2.66 3.65 -7.78
N MET A 301 1.89 3.26 -6.76
CA MET A 301 0.65 3.95 -6.36
C MET A 301 0.87 5.11 -5.39
N VAL A 302 2.07 5.21 -4.80
CA VAL A 302 2.47 6.25 -3.85
C VAL A 302 3.87 6.75 -4.18
N THR A 303 4.26 7.90 -3.66
CA THR A 303 5.61 8.44 -3.86
C THR A 303 6.68 7.50 -3.31
N ILE A 304 7.61 7.13 -4.19
CA ILE A 304 8.79 6.34 -3.85
C ILE A 304 9.96 7.29 -3.64
N LYS A 305 10.68 7.13 -2.53
CA LYS A 305 11.87 7.91 -2.22
C LYS A 305 13.12 7.21 -2.74
N LYS A 306 14.19 7.97 -2.95
CA LYS A 306 15.51 7.41 -3.29
C LYS A 306 15.93 6.37 -2.25
N GLY A 307 16.44 5.22 -2.71
CA GLY A 307 16.89 4.10 -1.88
C GLY A 307 15.82 3.06 -1.54
N ASP A 308 14.53 3.44 -1.63
CA ASP A 308 13.42 2.53 -1.37
C ASP A 308 13.54 1.23 -2.20
N PHE A 309 13.17 0.12 -1.57
CA PHE A 309 13.13 -1.20 -2.17
C PHE A 309 11.76 -1.44 -2.82
N LEU A 310 11.74 -1.79 -4.11
CA LEU A 310 10.52 -1.94 -4.89
C LEU A 310 10.13 -3.41 -5.11
N GLY A 311 11.02 -4.35 -4.78
CA GLY A 311 10.79 -5.79 -4.92
C GLY A 311 11.98 -6.53 -5.52
N VAL A 312 11.76 -7.81 -5.84
CA VAL A 312 12.78 -8.71 -6.40
C VAL A 312 12.62 -8.80 -7.92
N PHE A 313 13.72 -8.66 -8.65
CA PHE A 313 13.77 -8.91 -10.08
C PHE A 313 13.84 -10.42 -10.34
N ALA A 314 12.89 -10.97 -11.09
CA ALA A 314 12.73 -12.41 -11.23
C ALA A 314 13.81 -13.01 -12.14
N GLY A 315 14.23 -14.23 -11.82
CA GLY A 315 15.17 -15.02 -12.60
C GLY A 315 15.82 -16.13 -11.79
N HIS A 316 16.57 -16.99 -12.48
CA HIS A 316 17.38 -18.05 -11.88
C HIS A 316 18.82 -17.60 -11.69
N ILE A 317 19.41 -17.92 -10.55
CA ILE A 317 20.83 -17.70 -10.30
C ILE A 317 21.62 -18.74 -11.10
N ARG A 318 22.61 -18.26 -11.86
CA ARG A 318 23.53 -19.05 -12.66
C ARG A 318 24.94 -18.95 -12.14
N TYR A 319 25.67 -20.06 -12.17
CA TYR A 319 27.13 -20.08 -12.03
C TYR A 319 27.75 -20.81 -13.24
N SER A 320 28.00 -20.05 -14.31
CA SER A 320 28.45 -20.57 -15.60
C SER A 320 29.15 -19.50 -16.43
N GLU A 321 30.10 -19.92 -17.29
CA GLU A 321 30.77 -19.05 -18.27
C GLU A 321 29.85 -18.65 -19.44
N SER A 322 28.74 -19.35 -19.63
CA SER A 322 27.80 -19.14 -20.73
C SER A 322 26.85 -17.97 -20.48
N PHE A 323 27.38 -16.76 -20.25
CA PHE A 323 26.57 -15.57 -19.97
C PHE A 323 25.72 -15.16 -21.19
N ASP A 324 24.41 -15.05 -20.98
CA ASP A 324 23.49 -14.60 -22.03
C ASP A 324 23.30 -13.08 -21.96
N LYS A 325 23.75 -12.35 -22.98
CA LYS A 325 23.64 -10.89 -23.00
C LYS A 325 22.21 -10.34 -23.09
N SER A 326 21.27 -11.13 -23.62
CA SER A 326 19.88 -10.71 -23.78
C SER A 326 19.11 -10.91 -22.47
N TYR A 327 19.31 -12.06 -21.81
CA TYR A 327 18.54 -12.50 -20.64
C TYR A 327 19.33 -12.48 -19.32
N GLY A 328 20.59 -12.07 -19.36
CA GLY A 328 21.49 -12.06 -18.21
C GLY A 328 21.55 -10.71 -17.51
N ILE A 329 21.60 -10.76 -16.18
CA ILE A 329 22.04 -9.65 -15.33
C ILE A 329 23.35 -10.09 -14.67
N GLY A 330 24.46 -9.39 -14.95
CA GLY A 330 25.77 -9.72 -14.38
C GLY A 330 25.77 -9.63 -12.86
N GLY A 331 26.40 -10.60 -12.20
CA GLY A 331 26.57 -10.66 -10.75
C GLY A 331 27.87 -10.03 -10.25
N PRO A 332 28.05 -9.99 -8.92
CA PRO A 332 29.23 -9.40 -8.28
C PRO A 332 30.49 -10.28 -8.40
N LEU A 333 30.36 -11.52 -8.84
CA LEU A 333 31.45 -12.48 -8.99
C LEU A 333 31.51 -12.96 -10.44
N ASP A 334 32.70 -13.33 -10.89
CA ASP A 334 32.87 -13.96 -12.20
C ASP A 334 32.01 -15.22 -12.31
N LYS A 335 31.42 -15.45 -13.48
CA LYS A 335 30.48 -16.55 -13.80
C LYS A 335 29.16 -16.54 -13.02
N LEU A 336 28.98 -15.66 -12.03
CA LEU A 336 27.72 -15.51 -11.30
C LEU A 336 26.84 -14.49 -12.03
N TRP A 337 25.63 -14.89 -12.41
CA TRP A 337 24.68 -13.99 -13.08
C TRP A 337 23.24 -14.47 -12.88
N LEU A 338 22.27 -13.60 -13.18
CA LEU A 338 20.85 -13.92 -13.11
C LEU A 338 20.28 -14.12 -14.52
N ASP A 339 19.64 -15.26 -14.75
CA ASP A 339 18.99 -15.63 -15.99
C ASP A 339 17.47 -15.51 -15.86
N TYR A 340 16.87 -14.54 -16.55
CA TYR A 340 15.41 -14.35 -16.55
C TYR A 340 14.73 -14.92 -17.81
N SER A 341 15.40 -15.78 -18.58
CA SER A 341 14.85 -16.31 -19.83
C SER A 341 13.65 -17.25 -19.65
N GLN A 342 13.54 -17.93 -18.50
CA GLN A 342 12.50 -18.94 -18.23
C GLN A 342 11.46 -18.49 -17.20
N VAL A 343 11.79 -17.46 -16.42
CA VAL A 343 10.97 -16.98 -15.31
C VAL A 343 10.94 -15.46 -15.35
N THR A 344 9.75 -14.91 -15.12
CA THR A 344 9.46 -13.48 -15.14
C THR A 344 8.64 -13.10 -13.91
N GLY A 345 8.44 -11.80 -13.72
CA GLY A 345 7.65 -11.23 -12.63
C GLY A 345 7.29 -9.79 -12.92
N MET A 346 6.58 -9.14 -12.00
CA MET A 346 6.10 -7.77 -12.19
C MET A 346 7.22 -6.81 -12.58
N LEU A 347 8.37 -6.89 -11.90
CA LEU A 347 9.50 -5.98 -12.12
C LEU A 347 10.32 -6.32 -13.39
N ASN A 348 10.13 -7.49 -13.98
CA ASN A 348 10.73 -7.80 -15.28
C ASN A 348 10.05 -7.01 -16.41
N LEU A 349 8.84 -6.48 -16.16
CA LEU A 349 8.05 -5.69 -17.10
C LEU A 349 8.36 -4.19 -17.07
N MET A 350 9.33 -3.75 -16.25
CA MET A 350 9.75 -2.35 -16.20
C MET A 350 10.26 -1.89 -17.56
N ARG A 351 10.09 -0.61 -17.87
CA ARG A 351 10.67 -0.04 -19.09
C ARG A 351 12.19 -0.13 -19.00
N VAL A 352 12.83 -0.40 -20.14
CA VAL A 352 14.28 -0.51 -20.23
C VAL A 352 14.83 0.62 -21.09
N SER A 353 15.73 1.42 -20.51
CA SER A 353 16.52 2.41 -21.24
C SER A 353 17.83 1.80 -21.75
N ARG A 354 18.46 2.45 -22.73
CA ARG A 354 19.78 2.04 -23.25
C ARG A 354 20.83 2.02 -22.13
N PRO A 355 21.94 1.29 -22.28
CA PRO A 355 23.06 1.38 -21.35
C PRO A 355 23.50 2.84 -21.16
N GLY A 356 23.57 3.29 -19.90
CA GLY A 356 23.89 4.69 -19.55
C GLY A 356 22.76 5.71 -19.82
N GLY A 357 21.56 5.25 -20.19
CA GLY A 357 20.38 6.10 -20.39
C GLY A 357 19.73 6.57 -19.09
N ASP A 358 18.62 7.30 -19.22
CA ASP A 358 17.84 7.77 -18.07
C ASP A 358 17.10 6.60 -17.40
N ALA A 359 17.40 6.37 -16.14
CA ALA A 359 16.78 5.36 -15.30
C ALA A 359 16.45 5.95 -13.93
N ASN A 360 15.30 5.58 -13.39
CA ASN A 360 14.87 5.98 -12.06
C ASN A 360 15.01 4.85 -11.04
N VAL A 361 15.40 3.65 -11.48
CA VAL A 361 15.76 2.52 -10.62
C VAL A 361 17.04 1.82 -11.09
N HIS A 362 17.68 1.08 -10.19
CA HIS A 362 18.75 0.13 -10.52
C HIS A 362 18.44 -1.28 -10.04
N LEU A 363 19.18 -2.25 -10.57
CA LEU A 363 19.24 -3.61 -10.07
C LEU A 363 20.46 -3.76 -9.15
N LEU A 364 20.27 -4.33 -7.98
CA LEU A 364 21.34 -4.56 -7.00
C LEU A 364 21.35 -6.01 -6.55
N TRP A 365 22.53 -6.61 -6.48
CA TRP A 365 22.72 -7.95 -5.91
C TRP A 365 22.86 -7.86 -4.39
N GLU A 366 22.04 -8.63 -3.68
CA GLU A 366 22.03 -8.69 -2.22
C GLU A 366 22.08 -10.13 -1.73
N ARG A 367 22.60 -10.33 -0.52
CA ARG A 367 22.59 -11.61 0.20
C ARG A 367 21.70 -11.50 1.41
N ILE A 368 20.62 -12.25 1.44
CA ILE A 368 19.72 -12.27 2.61
C ILE A 368 19.77 -13.62 3.28
N LYS A 369 19.47 -13.67 4.57
CA LYS A 369 19.18 -14.92 5.28
C LYS A 369 17.67 -15.00 5.50
N PRO A 370 16.92 -15.74 4.65
CA PRO A 370 15.49 -15.88 4.82
C PRO A 370 15.16 -16.52 6.16
N HIS A 371 14.00 -16.16 6.73
CA HIS A 371 13.54 -16.79 7.96
C HIS A 371 13.31 -18.29 7.73
N GLY A 372 13.93 -19.14 8.55
CA GLY A 372 13.87 -20.59 8.41
C GLY A 372 14.95 -21.20 7.51
N GLU A 373 15.77 -20.39 6.84
CA GLU A 373 16.91 -20.89 6.06
C GLU A 373 18.22 -20.85 6.86
N SER A 374 19.00 -21.92 6.73
CA SER A 374 20.27 -22.07 7.44
C SER A 374 21.40 -21.24 6.82
N GLN A 375 21.30 -20.89 5.53
CA GLN A 375 22.35 -20.19 4.78
C GLN A 375 21.79 -18.97 4.04
N PRO A 376 22.60 -17.91 3.86
CA PRO A 376 22.20 -16.77 3.04
C PRO A 376 22.03 -17.15 1.56
N VAL A 377 21.04 -16.55 0.92
CA VAL A 377 20.73 -16.70 -0.51
C VAL A 377 20.96 -15.38 -1.25
N TRP A 378 21.38 -15.49 -2.50
CA TRP A 378 21.46 -14.36 -3.42
C TRP A 378 20.08 -13.95 -3.90
N ARG A 379 19.90 -12.64 -4.09
CA ARG A 379 18.76 -12.09 -4.81
C ARG A 379 19.18 -10.85 -5.59
N VAL A 380 18.41 -10.52 -6.61
CA VAL A 380 18.52 -9.25 -7.34
C VAL A 380 17.31 -8.40 -6.99
N VAL A 381 17.57 -7.25 -6.37
CA VAL A 381 16.54 -6.31 -5.93
C VAL A 381 16.44 -5.12 -6.87
N VAL A 382 15.27 -4.49 -6.89
CA VAL A 382 15.05 -3.20 -7.55
C VAL A 382 15.01 -2.11 -6.50
N ARG A 383 15.83 -1.07 -6.66
CA ARG A 383 15.87 0.09 -5.76
C ARG A 383 15.76 1.40 -6.53
N ALA A 384 15.12 2.39 -5.91
CA ALA A 384 14.95 3.72 -6.48
C ALA A 384 16.25 4.53 -6.48
N LEU A 385 16.61 5.10 -7.63
CA LEU A 385 17.75 6.01 -7.80
C LEU A 385 17.40 7.46 -7.43
N ARG A 386 16.12 7.81 -7.55
CA ARG A 386 15.56 9.14 -7.28
C ARG A 386 14.12 8.99 -6.80
N GLU A 387 13.49 10.11 -6.45
CA GLU A 387 12.06 10.14 -6.22
C GLU A 387 11.30 9.72 -7.50
N ILE A 388 10.29 8.86 -7.33
CA ILE A 388 9.38 8.41 -8.39
C ILE A 388 7.97 8.75 -7.93
N LYS A 389 7.28 9.59 -8.71
CA LYS A 389 5.91 10.03 -8.38
C LYS A 389 4.91 8.88 -8.59
N PRO A 390 3.73 8.94 -7.95
CA PRO A 390 2.66 7.99 -8.24
C PRO A 390 2.35 7.96 -9.74
N LEU A 391 2.12 6.75 -10.26
CA LEU A 391 1.85 6.47 -11.67
C LEU A 391 3.00 6.83 -12.64
N GLU A 392 4.12 7.37 -12.17
CA GLU A 392 5.34 7.50 -12.97
C GLU A 392 5.90 6.11 -13.28
N GLU A 393 6.24 5.88 -14.55
CA GLU A 393 6.76 4.59 -14.98
C GLU A 393 8.14 4.30 -14.37
N VAL A 394 8.30 3.05 -13.92
CA VAL A 394 9.57 2.54 -13.43
C VAL A 394 10.45 2.11 -14.60
N ILE A 395 11.68 2.64 -14.62
CA ILE A 395 12.62 2.56 -15.74
C ILE A 395 13.98 2.14 -15.21
N ARG A 396 14.48 1.01 -15.71
CA ARG A 396 15.84 0.53 -15.43
C ARG A 396 16.74 0.69 -16.66
N CYS A 397 18.05 0.77 -16.44
CA CYS A 397 19.02 0.62 -17.53
C CYS A 397 19.10 -0.84 -17.99
N ALA A 398 19.32 -1.04 -19.29
CA ALA A 398 19.78 -2.31 -19.82
C ALA A 398 21.22 -2.59 -19.37
N HIS A 399 21.54 -3.86 -19.15
CA HIS A 399 22.92 -4.29 -18.92
C HIS A 399 23.76 -4.28 -20.22
N ASP A 400 23.12 -4.62 -21.35
CA ASP A 400 23.75 -4.73 -22.67
C ASP A 400 22.77 -4.21 -23.75
N GLU A 401 23.30 -3.81 -24.91
CA GLU A 401 22.49 -3.29 -26.02
C GLU A 401 21.52 -4.35 -26.57
N LEU A 402 21.91 -5.63 -26.59
CA LEU A 402 21.03 -6.71 -27.05
C LEU A 402 19.80 -6.84 -26.15
N GLN A 403 20.00 -6.68 -24.84
CA GLN A 403 18.89 -6.65 -23.88
C GLN A 403 17.98 -5.45 -24.13
N TYR A 404 18.54 -4.25 -24.38
CA TYR A 404 17.73 -3.07 -24.70
C TYR A 404 16.84 -3.31 -25.92
N ILE A 405 17.42 -3.82 -27.01
CA ILE A 405 16.71 -4.10 -28.27
C ILE A 405 15.56 -5.08 -28.04
N MET A 406 15.81 -6.21 -27.36
CA MET A 406 14.78 -7.21 -27.04
C MET A 406 13.63 -6.61 -26.22
N HIS A 407 13.92 -5.72 -25.28
CA HIS A 407 12.91 -5.05 -24.45
C HIS A 407 12.08 -4.00 -25.20
N GLN A 408 12.50 -3.57 -26.41
CA GLN A 408 11.68 -2.71 -27.26
C GLN A 408 10.63 -3.49 -28.07
N GLU A 409 10.72 -4.82 -28.13
CA GLU A 409 9.83 -5.64 -28.95
C GLU A 409 8.48 -5.91 -28.25
N PRO A 410 7.33 -5.52 -28.85
CA PRO A 410 6.02 -5.74 -28.24
C PRO A 410 5.67 -7.22 -28.03
N SER A 411 6.12 -8.11 -28.93
CA SER A 411 5.94 -9.55 -28.80
C SER A 411 6.69 -10.13 -27.61
N SER A 412 7.86 -9.59 -27.30
CA SER A 412 8.67 -9.99 -26.16
C SER A 412 8.01 -9.50 -24.86
N ALA A 413 7.49 -8.28 -24.84
CA ALA A 413 6.72 -7.76 -23.70
C ALA A 413 5.47 -8.59 -23.37
N ARG A 414 4.71 -9.03 -24.39
CA ARG A 414 3.53 -9.91 -24.20
C ARG A 414 3.86 -11.23 -23.53
N ARG A 415 5.02 -11.83 -23.86
CA ARG A 415 5.49 -13.07 -23.23
C ARG A 415 6.18 -12.84 -21.89
N GLY A 416 6.13 -11.62 -21.33
CA GLY A 416 6.85 -11.26 -20.12
C GLY A 416 8.38 -11.34 -20.27
N PHE A 417 8.89 -11.11 -21.49
CA PHE A 417 10.28 -11.21 -21.87
C PHE A 417 10.90 -12.59 -21.63
N LEU A 418 10.07 -13.64 -21.73
CA LEU A 418 10.53 -15.02 -21.75
C LEU A 418 11.09 -15.41 -23.12
N ARG A 419 12.02 -16.38 -23.12
CA ARG A 419 12.54 -16.99 -24.34
C ARG A 419 11.47 -17.85 -25.02
N VAL A 420 11.50 -17.88 -26.35
CA VAL A 420 10.60 -18.72 -27.15
C VAL A 420 10.99 -20.19 -27.00
N GLY A 421 10.01 -21.06 -26.72
CA GLY A 421 10.19 -22.52 -26.69
C GLY A 421 10.68 -23.09 -25.36
N CYS A 422 10.40 -22.41 -24.24
CA CYS A 422 10.63 -22.94 -22.88
C CYS A 422 9.41 -23.68 -22.34
#